data_AF-A0A368RKR5-F1
#
_entry.id   AF-A0A368RKR5-F1
#
_cell.length_a   1.000
_cell.length_b   1.000
_cell.length_c   1.000
_cell.angle_alpha   90.00
_cell.angle_beta   90.00
_cell.angle_gamma   90.00
#
_symmetry.space_group_name_H-M   'P 1'
#
loop_
_entity.id
_entity.type
_entity.pdbx_description
1 polymer ?
#
loop_
_entity_poly.entity_id
_entity_poly.type
_entity_poly.pdbx_seq_one_letter_code
_entity_poly.pdbx_strand_id
1 'polypeptide(L)'
;MGDVKHIRLTVRGASQTKIQDSIHYNLVPAGGVDYHRYTKGSDGSSFTVEVGGRVDVARLYECVKKLASSVKIEAVVPQDLKEKTTRLEQDLSDMKKRKDDLKSMLERAEEENGRLQMKLRPVEEENKKLHKKIKDGESSNKLLGTGQLEGQLLYRQTNISIHELELNAKAKLKISEDGHRRIK
;
A
#
# COMPACT_ATOMS: atom_id res chain seq x y z
N MET A 1 -2.26 -30.24 -41.51
CA MET A 1 -2.05 -30.69 -40.12
C MET A 1 -3.27 -30.22 -39.32
N GLY A 2 -4.00 -31.11 -38.64
CA GLY A 2 -5.20 -30.72 -37.89
C GLY A 2 -4.86 -30.17 -36.50
N ASP A 3 -5.66 -29.22 -36.03
CA ASP A 3 -5.52 -28.63 -34.69
C ASP A 3 -5.82 -29.65 -33.60
N VAL A 4 -5.07 -29.62 -32.51
CA VAL A 4 -5.31 -30.45 -31.33
C VAL A 4 -6.56 -29.93 -30.61
N LYS A 5 -7.51 -30.82 -30.35
CA LYS A 5 -8.80 -30.49 -29.72
C LYS A 5 -9.09 -31.46 -28.60
N HIS A 6 -9.84 -30.97 -27.61
CA HIS A 6 -10.49 -31.77 -26.60
C HIS A 6 -11.99 -31.79 -26.89
N ILE A 7 -12.53 -32.98 -27.14
CA ILE A 7 -13.91 -33.20 -27.52
C ILE A 7 -14.61 -33.95 -26.40
N ARG A 8 -15.76 -33.44 -25.95
CA ARG A 8 -16.62 -34.12 -24.98
C ARG A 8 -17.94 -34.50 -25.64
N LEU A 9 -18.28 -35.78 -25.52
CA LEU A 9 -19.48 -36.38 -26.09
C LEU A 9 -20.26 -37.08 -24.98
N THR A 10 -21.58 -37.04 -25.05
CA THR A 10 -22.45 -37.92 -24.25
C THR A 10 -23.09 -38.93 -25.18
N VAL A 11 -22.93 -40.20 -24.84
CA VAL A 11 -23.30 -41.36 -25.66
C VAL A 11 -24.28 -42.23 -24.89
N ARG A 12 -25.40 -42.62 -25.51
CA ARG A 12 -26.43 -43.49 -24.94
C ARG A 12 -26.63 -44.74 -25.78
N GLY A 13 -27.05 -45.84 -25.12
CA GLY A 13 -27.40 -47.09 -25.80
C GLY A 13 -26.22 -47.89 -26.35
N ALA A 14 -24.99 -47.54 -25.98
CA ALA A 14 -23.77 -48.29 -26.29
C ALA A 14 -23.02 -48.67 -25.01
N SER A 15 -22.39 -49.85 -24.99
CA SER A 15 -21.51 -50.23 -23.88
C SER A 15 -20.18 -49.49 -23.97
N GLN A 16 -19.56 -49.21 -22.81
CA GLN A 16 -18.25 -48.56 -22.74
C GLN A 16 -17.21 -49.29 -23.61
N THR A 17 -17.18 -50.62 -23.58
CA THR A 17 -16.27 -51.46 -24.39
C THR A 17 -16.43 -51.22 -25.89
N LYS A 18 -17.68 -51.23 -26.40
CA LYS A 18 -17.93 -50.97 -27.83
C LYS A 18 -17.48 -49.58 -28.26
N ILE A 19 -17.69 -48.58 -27.41
CA ILE A 19 -17.27 -47.20 -27.68
C ILE A 19 -15.73 -47.13 -27.69
N GLN A 20 -15.08 -47.78 -26.72
CA GLN A 20 -13.63 -47.83 -26.61
C GLN A 20 -12.98 -48.53 -27.79
N ASP A 21 -13.48 -49.70 -28.18
CA ASP A 21 -13.00 -50.43 -29.35
C ASP A 21 -13.16 -49.60 -30.62
N SER A 22 -14.31 -48.93 -30.81
CA SER A 22 -14.52 -48.08 -31.98
C SER A 22 -13.50 -46.94 -32.09
N ILE A 23 -13.19 -46.29 -30.98
CA ILE A 23 -12.19 -45.21 -30.95
C ILE A 23 -10.78 -45.79 -31.16
N HIS A 24 -10.47 -46.91 -30.51
CA HIS A 24 -9.16 -47.55 -30.58
C HIS A 24 -8.85 -48.13 -31.96
N TYR A 25 -9.83 -48.68 -32.68
CA TYR A 25 -9.59 -49.26 -34.00
C TYR A 25 -9.74 -48.27 -35.15
N ASN A 26 -10.58 -47.23 -35.02
CA ASN A 26 -10.84 -46.31 -36.13
C ASN A 26 -10.05 -44.99 -36.04
N LEU A 27 -9.65 -44.55 -34.84
CA LEU A 27 -9.09 -43.21 -34.63
C LEU A 27 -7.66 -43.21 -34.09
N VAL A 28 -7.31 -44.15 -33.21
CA VAL A 28 -5.94 -44.30 -32.69
C VAL A 28 -4.92 -44.65 -33.80
N PRO A 29 -5.20 -45.55 -34.77
CA PRO A 29 -4.21 -45.92 -35.80
C PRO A 29 -3.93 -44.78 -36.78
N ALA A 30 -4.83 -43.79 -36.86
CA ALA A 30 -4.61 -42.57 -37.62
C ALA A 30 -3.64 -41.59 -36.93
N GLY A 31 -3.10 -41.93 -35.76
CA GLY A 31 -2.15 -41.11 -35.00
C GLY A 31 -2.77 -39.82 -34.44
N GLY A 32 -4.10 -39.75 -34.36
CA GLY A 32 -4.83 -38.53 -34.03
C GLY A 32 -5.34 -38.44 -32.60
N VAL A 33 -5.28 -39.52 -31.80
CA VAL A 33 -5.83 -39.56 -30.44
C VAL A 33 -4.70 -39.68 -29.43
N ASP A 34 -4.55 -38.68 -28.57
CA ASP A 34 -3.55 -38.65 -27.49
C ASP A 34 -4.09 -39.32 -26.22
N TYR A 35 -5.38 -39.12 -25.93
CA TYR A 35 -6.05 -39.78 -24.82
C TYR A 35 -7.55 -39.85 -25.04
N HIS A 36 -8.19 -40.77 -24.32
CA HIS A 36 -9.63 -40.78 -24.17
C HIS A 36 -10.02 -41.26 -22.78
N ARG A 37 -11.11 -40.72 -22.24
CA ARG A 37 -11.63 -41.02 -20.89
C ARG A 37 -13.12 -41.27 -20.97
N TYR A 38 -13.58 -42.23 -20.18
CA TYR A 38 -14.99 -42.57 -20.04
C TYR A 38 -15.46 -42.31 -18.62
N THR A 39 -16.58 -41.62 -18.51
CA THR A 39 -17.27 -41.41 -17.24
C THR A 39 -18.70 -41.89 -17.39
N LYS A 40 -19.16 -42.80 -16.54
CA LYS A 40 -20.55 -43.26 -16.56
C LYS A 40 -21.44 -42.15 -15.98
N GLY A 41 -22.53 -41.84 -16.66
CA GLY A 41 -23.53 -40.88 -16.19
C GLY A 41 -24.21 -41.38 -14.90
N SER A 42 -24.71 -40.45 -14.10
CA SER A 42 -25.42 -40.76 -12.85
C SER A 42 -26.68 -41.60 -13.09
N ASP A 43 -27.31 -41.45 -14.26
CA ASP A 43 -28.46 -42.23 -14.72
C ASP A 43 -28.09 -43.67 -15.13
N GLY A 44 -26.79 -43.97 -15.22
CA GLY A 44 -26.24 -45.24 -15.68
C GLY A 44 -26.56 -45.62 -17.13
N SER A 45 -27.36 -44.80 -17.83
CA SER A 45 -27.86 -45.03 -19.18
C SER A 45 -26.99 -44.37 -20.26
N SER A 46 -26.07 -43.51 -19.82
CA SER A 46 -25.19 -42.72 -20.66
C SER A 46 -23.72 -42.81 -20.22
N PHE A 47 -22.83 -42.55 -21.18
CA PHE A 47 -21.41 -42.39 -20.95
C PHE A 47 -20.95 -41.05 -21.51
N THR A 48 -20.24 -40.28 -20.70
CA THR A 48 -19.47 -39.13 -21.17
C THR A 48 -18.11 -39.64 -21.67
N VAL A 49 -17.82 -39.37 -22.93
CA VAL A 49 -16.57 -39.71 -23.61
C VAL A 49 -15.81 -38.42 -23.84
N GLU A 50 -14.63 -38.33 -23.27
CA GLU A 50 -13.68 -37.25 -23.54
C GLU A 50 -12.58 -37.79 -24.45
N VAL A 51 -12.29 -37.11 -25.54
CA VAL A 51 -11.23 -37.47 -26.50
C VAL A 51 -10.33 -36.26 -26.70
N GLY A 52 -9.02 -36.45 -26.54
CA GLY A 52 -8.01 -35.42 -26.81
C GLY A 52 -7.10 -35.84 -27.96
N GLY A 53 -6.74 -34.90 -28.83
CA GLY A 53 -5.75 -35.08 -29.88
C GLY A 53 -6.11 -34.35 -31.17
N ARG A 54 -5.39 -34.66 -32.25
CA ARG A 54 -5.71 -34.21 -33.62
C ARG A 54 -6.83 -35.06 -34.24
N VAL A 55 -8.00 -35.02 -33.60
CA VAL A 55 -9.17 -35.80 -34.01
C VAL A 55 -10.13 -34.96 -34.83
N ASP A 56 -10.57 -35.49 -35.97
CA ASP A 56 -11.69 -34.94 -36.72
C ASP A 56 -13.00 -35.22 -35.98
N VAL A 57 -13.68 -34.15 -35.55
CA VAL A 57 -14.95 -34.21 -34.80
C VAL A 57 -16.02 -34.97 -35.58
N ALA A 58 -16.11 -34.78 -36.89
CA ALA A 58 -17.11 -35.45 -37.73
C ALA A 58 -16.84 -36.95 -37.84
N ARG A 59 -15.56 -37.34 -38.01
CA ARG A 59 -15.18 -38.77 -38.02
C ARG A 59 -15.46 -39.43 -36.67
N LEU A 60 -15.10 -38.77 -35.57
CA LEU A 60 -15.39 -39.28 -34.23
C LEU A 60 -16.90 -39.44 -33.99
N TYR A 61 -17.70 -38.45 -34.40
CA TYR A 61 -19.15 -38.52 -34.28
C TYR A 61 -19.73 -39.70 -35.07
N GLU A 62 -19.34 -39.87 -36.33
CA GLU A 62 -19.83 -40.97 -37.17
C GLU A 62 -19.38 -42.35 -36.66
N CYS A 63 -18.15 -42.49 -36.14
CA CYS A 63 -17.68 -43.72 -35.51
C CYS A 63 -18.53 -44.15 -34.31
N VAL A 64 -18.95 -43.20 -33.48
CA VAL A 64 -19.71 -43.48 -32.27
C VAL A 64 -21.21 -43.61 -32.57
N LYS A 65 -21.74 -42.82 -33.50
CA LYS A 65 -23.15 -42.83 -33.92
C LYS A 65 -23.60 -44.18 -34.46
N LYS A 66 -22.72 -44.93 -35.12
CA LYS A 66 -23.03 -46.29 -35.62
C LYS A 66 -23.29 -47.32 -34.51
N LEU A 67 -22.86 -47.03 -33.28
CA LEU A 67 -22.88 -47.98 -32.16
C LEU A 67 -23.88 -47.59 -31.08
N ALA A 68 -24.29 -46.33 -31.07
CA ALA A 68 -25.08 -45.71 -30.01
C ALA A 68 -26.47 -45.34 -30.51
N SER A 69 -27.46 -45.38 -29.62
CA SER A 69 -28.81 -44.91 -29.94
C SER A 69 -28.90 -43.39 -29.99
N SER A 70 -28.02 -42.70 -29.26
CA SER A 70 -27.93 -41.25 -29.25
C SER A 70 -26.51 -40.79 -28.93
N VAL A 71 -26.04 -39.76 -29.64
CA VAL A 71 -24.74 -39.11 -29.43
C VAL A 71 -24.96 -37.60 -29.43
N LYS A 72 -24.53 -36.94 -28.37
CA LYS A 72 -24.56 -35.49 -28.22
C LYS A 72 -23.13 -34.96 -28.07
N ILE A 73 -22.74 -34.00 -28.90
CA ILE A 73 -21.49 -33.25 -28.70
C ILE A 73 -21.75 -32.18 -27.65
N GLU A 74 -21.04 -32.26 -26.52
CA GLU A 74 -21.17 -31.29 -25.43
C GLU A 74 -20.20 -30.15 -25.59
N ALA A 75 -18.97 -30.45 -25.99
CA ALA A 75 -17.93 -29.45 -26.14
C ALA A 75 -16.90 -29.86 -27.19
N VAL A 76 -16.39 -28.87 -27.90
CA VAL A 76 -15.19 -28.97 -28.74
C VAL A 76 -14.29 -27.80 -28.35
N VAL A 77 -13.22 -28.09 -27.62
CA VAL A 77 -12.32 -27.08 -27.08
C VAL A 77 -10.96 -27.24 -27.74
N PRO A 78 -10.50 -26.29 -28.57
CA PRO A 78 -9.12 -26.23 -29.02
C PRO A 78 -8.14 -26.27 -27.85
N GLN A 79 -7.06 -27.03 -27.98
CA GLN A 79 -6.08 -27.21 -26.90
C GLN A 79 -5.48 -25.86 -26.46
N ASP A 80 -5.17 -24.98 -27.41
CA ASP A 80 -4.63 -23.64 -27.15
C ASP A 80 -5.56 -22.80 -26.26
N LEU A 81 -6.89 -22.96 -26.44
CA LEU A 81 -7.87 -22.26 -25.60
C LEU A 81 -7.93 -22.87 -24.21
N LYS A 82 -7.85 -24.20 -24.09
CA LYS A 82 -7.79 -24.88 -22.79
C LYS A 82 -6.57 -24.43 -21.96
N GLU A 83 -5.41 -24.36 -22.61
CA GLU A 83 -4.18 -23.88 -21.98
C GLU A 83 -4.25 -22.39 -21.60
N LYS A 84 -4.80 -21.54 -22.47
CA LYS A 84 -5.02 -20.13 -22.14
C LYS A 84 -5.95 -19.95 -20.95
N THR A 85 -7.07 -20.69 -20.89
CA THR A 85 -8.02 -20.60 -19.78
C THR A 85 -7.37 -21.02 -18.46
N THR A 86 -6.65 -22.14 -18.43
CA THR A 86 -5.99 -22.60 -17.20
C THR A 86 -4.92 -21.63 -16.71
N ARG A 87 -4.13 -21.03 -17.62
CA ARG A 87 -3.18 -19.97 -17.27
C ARG A 87 -3.88 -18.74 -16.69
N LEU A 88 -4.94 -18.28 -17.34
CA LEU A 88 -5.72 -17.13 -16.87
C LEU A 88 -6.40 -17.38 -15.51
N GLU A 89 -6.89 -18.60 -15.27
CA GLU A 89 -7.45 -18.99 -13.97
C GLU A 89 -6.39 -18.96 -12.87
N GLN A 90 -5.18 -19.45 -13.18
CA GLN A 90 -4.05 -19.41 -12.26
C GLN A 90 -3.61 -17.97 -11.97
N ASP A 91 -3.47 -17.14 -13.01
CA ASP A 91 -3.13 -15.72 -12.86
C ASP A 91 -4.19 -14.96 -12.03
N LEU A 92 -5.48 -15.24 -12.24
CA LEU A 92 -6.57 -14.66 -11.45
C LEU A 92 -6.48 -15.08 -9.97
N SER A 93 -6.11 -16.33 -9.69
CA SER A 93 -5.92 -16.82 -8.32
C SER A 93 -4.76 -16.11 -7.63
N ASP A 94 -3.63 -15.96 -8.31
CA ASP A 94 -2.44 -15.29 -7.77
C ASP A 94 -2.67 -13.79 -7.59
N MET A 95 -3.37 -13.14 -8.52
CA MET A 95 -3.77 -11.74 -8.40
C MET A 95 -4.73 -11.49 -7.23
N LYS A 96 -5.64 -12.43 -6.95
CA LYS A 96 -6.52 -12.34 -5.76
C LYS A 96 -5.71 -12.41 -4.46
N LYS A 97 -4.79 -13.36 -4.34
CA LYS A 97 -3.89 -13.46 -3.16
C LYS A 97 -3.11 -12.17 -2.95
N ARG A 98 -2.47 -11.65 -4.01
CA ARG A 98 -1.73 -10.37 -3.95
C ARG A 98 -2.61 -9.21 -3.51
N LYS A 99 -3.85 -9.14 -4.02
CA LYS A 99 -4.81 -8.11 -3.63
C LYS A 99 -5.13 -8.18 -2.13
N ASP A 100 -5.35 -9.39 -1.60
CA ASP A 100 -5.66 -9.59 -0.19
C ASP A 100 -4.45 -9.25 0.70
N ASP A 101 -3.24 -9.65 0.31
CA ASP A 101 -2.00 -9.29 1.00
C ASP A 101 -1.80 -7.76 1.06
N LEU A 102 -1.98 -7.08 -0.08
CA LEU A 102 -1.88 -5.62 -0.14
C LEU A 102 -2.95 -4.93 0.71
N LYS A 103 -4.16 -5.49 0.75
CA LYS A 103 -5.24 -4.96 1.60
C LYS A 103 -4.86 -5.05 3.09
N SER A 104 -4.31 -6.18 3.53
CA SER A 104 -3.83 -6.34 4.91
C SER A 104 -2.59 -5.50 5.22
N MET A 105 -1.76 -5.17 4.22
CA MET A 105 -0.67 -4.21 4.42
C MET A 105 -1.19 -2.78 4.57
N LEU A 106 -2.18 -2.39 3.76
CA LEU A 106 -2.78 -1.06 3.82
C LEU A 106 -3.45 -0.81 5.18
N GLU A 107 -4.23 -1.77 5.67
CA GLU A 107 -4.89 -1.68 6.98
C GLU A 107 -3.89 -1.48 8.12
N ARG A 108 -2.80 -2.25 8.12
CA ARG A 108 -1.71 -2.07 9.11
C ARG A 108 -1.04 -0.70 9.02
N ALA A 109 -0.82 -0.19 7.80
CA ALA A 109 -0.23 1.13 7.61
C ALA A 109 -1.17 2.24 8.08
N GLU A 110 -2.48 2.12 7.86
CA GLU A 110 -3.49 3.06 8.34
C GLU A 110 -3.56 3.07 9.88
N GLU A 111 -3.54 1.90 10.52
CA GLU A 111 -3.49 1.79 11.98
C GLU A 111 -2.22 2.43 12.57
N GLU A 112 -1.06 2.13 11.98
CA GLU A 112 0.21 2.71 12.43
C GLU A 112 0.22 4.23 12.26
N ASN A 113 -0.28 4.74 11.13
CA ASN A 113 -0.38 6.16 10.88
C ASN A 113 -1.32 6.84 11.90
N GLY A 114 -2.46 6.23 12.21
CA GLY A 114 -3.35 6.69 13.27
C GLY A 114 -2.66 6.75 14.64
N ARG A 115 -1.89 5.71 14.99
CA ARG A 115 -1.11 5.66 16.24
C ARG A 115 -0.04 6.74 16.29
N LEU A 116 0.69 6.95 15.20
CA LEU A 116 1.71 8.00 15.10
C LEU A 116 1.09 9.39 15.20
N GLN A 117 -0.05 9.63 14.56
CA GLN A 117 -0.75 10.91 14.63
C GLN A 117 -1.26 11.21 16.05
N MET A 118 -1.69 10.18 16.81
CA MET A 118 -2.01 10.35 18.23
C MET A 118 -0.78 10.67 19.10
N LYS A 119 0.40 10.15 18.76
CA LYS A 119 1.66 10.47 19.46
C LYS A 119 2.23 11.84 19.08
N LEU A 120 2.03 12.28 17.84
CA LEU A 120 2.58 13.53 17.33
C LEU A 120 1.84 14.74 17.91
N ARG A 121 0.51 14.69 17.99
CA ARG A 121 -0.33 15.78 18.53
C ARG A 121 0.12 16.34 19.89
N PRO A 122 0.31 15.53 20.95
CA PRO A 122 0.73 16.06 22.25
C PRO A 122 2.13 16.68 22.20
N VAL A 123 3.04 16.11 21.41
CA VAL A 123 4.40 16.63 21.24
C VAL A 123 4.39 17.98 20.52
N GLU A 124 3.56 18.14 19.49
CA GLU A 124 3.37 19.42 18.80
C GLU A 124 2.77 20.49 19.73
N GLU A 125 1.78 20.13 20.54
CA GLU A 125 1.20 21.02 21.54
C GLU A 125 2.21 21.43 22.61
N GLU A 126 3.03 20.49 23.09
CA GLU A 126 4.09 20.75 24.06
C GLU A 126 5.17 21.68 23.47
N ASN A 127 5.62 21.41 22.25
CA ASN A 127 6.56 22.28 21.53
C ASN A 127 6.01 23.70 21.36
N LYS A 128 4.73 23.85 21.02
CA LYS A 128 4.08 25.16 20.92
C LYS A 128 4.05 25.89 22.27
N LYS A 129 3.76 25.18 23.36
CA LYS A 129 3.80 25.74 24.73
C LYS A 129 5.21 26.16 25.12
N LEU A 130 6.22 25.34 24.84
CA LEU A 130 7.62 25.64 25.14
C LEU A 130 8.11 26.87 24.36
N HIS A 131 7.80 26.95 23.05
CA HIS A 131 8.14 28.13 22.26
C HIS A 131 7.53 29.42 22.81
N LYS A 132 6.28 29.37 23.27
CA LYS A 132 5.64 30.52 23.92
C LYS A 132 6.39 30.92 25.21
N LYS A 133 6.70 29.96 26.07
CA LYS A 133 7.46 30.21 27.32
C LYS A 133 8.85 30.80 27.06
N ILE A 134 9.55 30.32 26.04
CA ILE A 134 10.88 30.85 25.65
C ILE A 134 10.73 32.32 25.25
N LYS A 135 9.77 32.65 24.38
CA LYS A 135 9.55 34.02 23.92
C LYS A 135 9.16 34.97 25.06
N ASP A 136 8.30 34.51 25.97
CA ASP A 136 7.87 35.28 27.15
C ASP A 136 9.06 35.51 28.11
N GLY A 137 9.90 34.50 28.31
CA GLY A 137 11.12 34.59 29.10
C GLY A 137 12.18 35.54 28.50
N GLU A 138 12.41 35.46 27.19
CA GLU A 138 13.29 36.39 26.47
C GLU A 138 12.82 37.84 26.60
N SER A 139 11.51 38.08 26.49
CA SER A 139 10.92 39.41 26.64
C SER A 139 11.11 39.95 28.07
N SER A 140 10.88 39.09 29.08
CA SER A 140 11.08 39.43 30.49
C SER A 140 12.55 39.73 30.80
N ASN A 141 13.49 38.95 30.26
CA ASN A 141 14.93 39.19 30.45
C ASN A 141 15.39 40.50 29.81
N LYS A 142 14.87 40.86 28.63
CA LYS A 142 15.16 42.17 28.01
C LYS A 142 14.66 43.34 28.87
N LEU A 143 13.46 43.22 29.45
CA LEU A 143 12.91 44.25 30.35
C LEU A 143 13.71 44.36 31.65
N LEU A 144 14.11 43.23 32.25
CA LEU A 144 14.96 43.24 33.44
C LEU A 144 16.34 43.84 33.16
N GLY A 145 16.97 43.47 32.04
CA GLY A 145 18.29 44.00 31.66
C GLY A 145 18.26 45.50 31.37
N THR A 146 17.19 46.00 30.74
CA THR A 146 17.02 47.45 30.52
C THR A 146 16.81 48.21 31.82
N GLY A 147 15.94 47.72 32.71
CA GLY A 147 15.75 48.34 34.04
C GLY A 147 17.02 48.35 34.90
N GLN A 148 17.84 47.30 34.82
CA GLN A 148 19.15 47.26 35.51
C GLN A 148 20.12 48.31 34.97
N LEU A 149 20.18 48.49 33.64
CA LEU A 149 21.02 49.50 33.01
C LEU A 149 20.55 50.93 33.36
N GLU A 150 19.24 51.18 33.30
CA GLU A 150 18.65 52.47 33.69
C GLU A 150 18.96 52.82 35.15
N GLY A 151 18.83 51.86 36.07
CA GLY A 151 19.18 52.05 37.47
C GLY A 151 20.66 52.41 37.67
N GLN A 152 21.57 51.75 36.95
CA GLN A 152 23.01 52.07 37.01
C GLN A 152 23.33 53.47 36.45
N LEU A 153 22.65 53.87 35.37
CA LEU A 153 22.82 55.20 34.77
C LEU A 153 22.34 56.30 35.71
N LEU A 154 21.16 56.14 36.31
CA LEU A 154 20.62 57.09 37.30
C LEU A 154 21.54 57.22 38.52
N TYR A 155 22.08 56.12 39.02
CA TYR A 155 23.03 56.14 40.13
C TYR A 155 24.30 56.93 39.78
N ARG A 156 24.88 56.68 38.59
CA ARG A 156 26.05 57.43 38.10
C ARG A 156 25.75 58.92 37.95
N GLN A 157 24.61 59.27 37.34
CA GLN A 157 24.22 60.65 37.13
C GLN A 157 24.02 61.40 38.45
N THR A 158 23.38 60.76 39.43
CA THR A 158 23.19 61.31 40.78
C THR A 158 24.54 61.61 41.44
N ASN A 159 25.50 60.67 41.36
CA ASN A 159 26.84 60.88 41.93
C ASN A 159 27.60 62.01 41.24
N ILE A 160 27.47 62.17 39.91
CA ILE A 160 28.07 63.29 39.18
C ILE A 160 27.47 64.61 39.67
N SER A 161 26.15 64.70 39.77
CA SER A 161 25.47 65.92 40.25
C SER A 161 25.85 66.27 41.69
N ILE A 162 25.97 65.28 42.58
CA ILE A 162 26.45 65.51 43.95
C ILE A 162 27.88 66.06 43.91
N HIS A 163 28.77 65.46 43.12
CA HIS A 163 30.16 65.91 43.03
C HIS A 163 30.28 67.34 42.48
N GLU A 164 29.47 67.71 41.47
CA GLU A 164 29.42 69.07 40.95
C GLU A 164 28.93 70.08 41.99
N LEU A 165 27.91 69.72 42.78
CA LEU A 165 27.45 70.54 43.89
C LEU A 165 28.54 70.73 44.96
N GLU A 166 29.27 69.68 45.30
CA GLU A 166 30.40 69.75 46.24
C GLU A 166 31.54 70.64 45.72
N LEU A 167 31.89 70.53 44.44
CA LEU A 167 32.90 71.39 43.82
C LEU A 167 32.47 72.86 43.80
N ASN A 168 31.21 73.12 43.43
CA ASN A 168 30.65 74.47 43.45
C ASN A 168 30.61 75.07 44.85
N ALA A 169 30.26 74.27 45.87
CA ALA A 169 30.29 74.69 47.27
C ALA A 169 31.72 75.03 47.72
N LYS A 170 32.70 74.18 47.40
CA LYS A 170 34.12 74.44 47.70
C LYS A 170 34.64 75.69 47.00
N ALA A 171 34.27 75.91 45.73
CA ALA A 171 34.67 77.12 44.99
C ALA A 171 34.10 78.39 45.63
N LYS A 172 32.82 78.38 46.04
CA LYS A 172 32.20 79.51 46.75
C LYS A 172 32.88 79.81 48.09
N LEU A 173 33.24 78.78 48.85
CA LEU A 173 33.99 78.94 50.11
C LEU A 173 35.37 79.56 49.88
N LYS A 174 36.11 79.10 48.86
CA LYS A 174 37.43 79.63 48.54
C LYS A 174 37.40 81.10 48.09
N ILE A 175 36.39 81.49 47.30
CA ILE A 175 36.19 82.90 46.91
C ILE A 175 35.88 83.77 48.14
N SER A 176 35.13 83.25 49.11
CA SER A 176 34.84 83.94 50.38
C SER A 176 36.11 84.14 51.23
N GLU A 177 36.97 83.12 51.30
CA GLU A 177 38.26 83.19 52.01
C GLU A 177 39.25 84.15 51.34
N ASP A 178 39.39 84.12 50.02
CA ASP A 178 40.29 84.99 49.27
C ASP A 178 39.81 86.46 49.27
N GLY A 179 38.48 86.67 49.27
CA GLY A 179 37.87 87.99 49.46
C GLY A 179 38.19 88.59 50.84
N HIS A 180 38.20 87.77 51.89
CA HIS A 180 38.59 88.21 53.25
C HIS A 180 40.08 88.56 53.37
N ARG A 181 40.96 87.93 52.59
CA ARG A 181 42.41 88.22 52.62
C ARG A 181 42.80 89.50 51.89
N ARG A 182 41.96 90.02 50.98
CA ARG A 182 42.23 91.26 50.22
C ARG A 182 41.83 92.56 50.93
N ILE A 183 41.23 92.48 52.12
CA ILE A 183 40.74 93.64 52.90
C ILE A 183 41.53 93.80 54.21
N LYS A 184 42.85 93.57 54.18
CA LYS A 184 43.76 93.88 55.31
C LYS A 184 44.90 94.75 54.85
#